data_AF-A0A7S2B4Q0-F1
#
_entry.id   AF-A0A7S2B4Q0-F1
#
_cell.length_a   1.000
_cell.length_b   1.000
_cell.length_c   1.000
_cell.angle_alpha   90.00
_cell.angle_beta   90.00
_cell.angle_gamma   90.00
#
_symmetry.space_group_name_H-M   'P 1'
#
loop_
_entity.id
_entity.type
_entity.pdbx_description
1 polymer ?
#
loop_
_entity_poly.entity_id
_entity_poly.type
_entity_poly.pdbx_seq_one_letter_code
_entity_poly.pdbx_strand_id
1 'polypeptide(L)'
;GGAGGGGDVSGGSNCDEPDDDEEGDDSFRCFQILGFDVMLDEECGFHLLEVNSNPSLSITHEAEVETEVEGGPVGAVSTNTVHLESPIDEKIKTTAVGDALRIVCHRGQLPADDDTEALRSYIPVLTEATESKFEDIQILDKVRRIYAQCAGVRLQSSYDGAGGGVSSSAFQRLGKRLGVHSTAADLIFVKICTLESGGFSNRMMSLAQFTDGLLALAADEKSGIGVECAGGGGG
;
A
#
# COMPACT_ATOMS: atom_id res chain seq x y z
N GLY A 1 -13.04 -74.18 -22.61
CA GLY A 1 -13.27 -72.73 -22.85
C GLY A 1 -12.82 -72.02 -21.60
N GLY A 2 -11.95 -71.02 -21.63
CA GLY A 2 -12.06 -69.75 -22.39
C GLY A 2 -13.19 -68.93 -21.75
N ALA A 3 -13.07 -67.68 -21.31
CA ALA A 3 -12.01 -66.67 -21.23
C ALA A 3 -12.58 -65.47 -20.43
N GLY A 4 -11.74 -64.53 -19.99
CA GLY A 4 -12.11 -63.16 -19.57
C GLY A 4 -12.31 -62.96 -18.07
N GLY A 5 -11.72 -62.00 -17.36
CA GLY A 5 -11.01 -60.78 -17.77
C GLY A 5 -11.75 -59.54 -17.26
N GLY A 6 -11.28 -58.96 -16.15
CA GLY A 6 -11.31 -57.52 -15.81
C GLY A 6 -12.62 -56.86 -15.38
N GLY A 7 -12.52 -55.97 -14.38
CA GLY A 7 -13.32 -54.75 -14.31
C GLY A 7 -14.31 -54.59 -13.14
N ASP A 8 -13.81 -54.02 -12.04
CA ASP A 8 -14.24 -52.73 -11.45
C ASP A 8 -15.66 -52.47 -10.88
N VAL A 9 -15.65 -51.61 -9.83
CA VAL A 9 -16.68 -50.77 -9.16
C VAL A 9 -17.99 -51.35 -8.58
N SER A 10 -18.19 -51.11 -7.27
CA SER A 10 -19.34 -50.36 -6.68
C SER A 10 -19.36 -50.54 -5.14
N GLY A 11 -19.15 -49.48 -4.36
CA GLY A 11 -20.20 -48.66 -3.73
C GLY A 11 -19.80 -48.50 -2.25
N GLY A 12 -19.75 -47.34 -1.63
CA GLY A 12 -20.53 -46.13 -1.81
C GLY A 12 -21.11 -45.80 -0.44
N SER A 13 -20.42 -44.93 0.32
CA SER A 13 -20.97 -44.13 1.41
C SER A 13 -20.01 -42.95 1.60
N ASN A 14 -20.14 -41.96 0.72
CA ASN A 14 -19.67 -40.60 1.02
C ASN A 14 -20.65 -40.04 2.06
N CYS A 15 -20.16 -39.88 3.27
CA CYS A 15 -20.70 -38.91 4.21
C CYS A 15 -20.41 -37.52 3.64
N ASP A 16 -21.47 -36.81 3.27
CA ASP A 16 -21.48 -35.38 3.05
C ASP A 16 -20.99 -34.69 4.32
N GLU A 17 -19.71 -34.36 4.38
CA GLU A 17 -19.22 -33.31 5.26
C GLU A 17 -19.46 -31.97 4.54
N PRO A 18 -20.14 -31.00 5.19
CA PRO A 18 -20.34 -29.70 4.59
C PRO A 18 -18.98 -29.07 4.32
N ASP A 19 -18.83 -28.51 3.12
CA ASP A 19 -17.70 -27.66 2.73
C ASP A 19 -17.44 -26.65 3.85
N ASP A 20 -16.37 -26.86 4.62
CA ASP A 20 -15.84 -25.85 5.51
C ASP A 20 -15.54 -24.63 4.65
N ASP A 21 -16.34 -23.58 4.90
CA ASP A 21 -16.23 -22.27 4.31
C ASP A 21 -14.76 -21.90 4.14
N GLU A 22 -14.40 -21.45 2.94
CA GLU A 22 -13.09 -20.87 2.65
C GLU A 22 -12.70 -19.94 3.81
N GLU A 23 -11.79 -20.40 4.67
CA GLU A 23 -11.05 -19.56 5.61
C GLU A 23 -10.27 -18.58 4.72
N GLY A 24 -10.94 -17.50 4.35
CA GLY A 24 -10.36 -16.39 3.64
C GLY A 24 -9.17 -15.95 4.46
N ASP A 25 -8.00 -15.98 3.84
CA ASP A 25 -6.75 -15.47 4.35
C ASP A 25 -7.04 -14.15 5.08
N ASP A 26 -7.07 -14.20 6.42
CA ASP A 26 -7.20 -13.07 7.33
C ASP A 26 -5.88 -12.27 7.25
N SER A 27 -5.52 -11.85 6.05
CA SER A 27 -4.44 -10.90 5.79
C SER A 27 -4.79 -9.69 6.65
N PHE A 28 -3.95 -9.43 7.65
CA PHE A 28 -4.17 -8.37 8.64
C PHE A 28 -4.54 -7.07 7.93
N ARG A 29 -5.83 -6.71 7.96
CA ARG A 29 -6.30 -5.43 7.42
C ARG A 29 -5.87 -4.37 8.42
N CYS A 30 -4.85 -3.62 8.08
CA CYS A 30 -4.34 -2.52 8.89
C CYS A 30 -4.64 -1.18 8.21
N PHE A 31 -4.60 -0.13 9.02
CA PHE A 31 -4.64 1.25 8.55
C PHE A 31 -3.56 2.04 9.27
N GLN A 32 -3.15 3.14 8.64
CA GLN A 32 -2.23 4.11 9.23
C GLN A 32 -2.93 5.46 9.31
N ILE A 33 -2.69 6.16 10.41
CA ILE A 33 -3.11 7.56 10.57
C ILE A 33 -1.87 8.42 10.38
N LEU A 34 -1.96 9.40 9.48
CA LEU A 34 -0.95 10.43 9.27
C LEU A 34 -1.51 11.78 9.72
N GLY A 35 -0.69 12.56 10.43
CA GLY A 35 -0.98 13.96 10.73
C GLY A 35 -0.32 14.87 9.70
N PHE A 36 -1.02 15.93 9.29
CA PHE A 36 -0.49 16.94 8.39
C PHE A 36 -0.65 18.30 9.06
N ASP A 37 0.46 18.94 9.39
CA ASP A 37 0.46 20.28 9.94
C ASP A 37 0.51 21.26 8.78
N VAL A 38 -0.51 22.11 8.67
CA VAL A 38 -0.69 23.01 7.53
C VAL A 38 -0.85 24.44 8.03
N MET A 39 -0.11 25.36 7.43
CA MET A 39 -0.26 26.80 7.64
C MET A 39 -1.12 27.41 6.54
N LEU A 40 -1.98 28.35 6.92
CA LEU A 40 -2.71 29.20 5.98
C LEU A 40 -2.02 30.55 5.91
N ASP A 41 -1.73 31.03 4.70
CA ASP A 41 -1.23 32.39 4.48
C ASP A 41 -2.37 33.42 4.38
N GLU A 42 -1.99 34.69 4.19
CA GLU A 42 -2.93 35.82 4.08
C GLU A 42 -3.85 35.72 2.84
N GLU A 43 -3.45 34.96 1.82
CA GLU A 43 -4.21 34.69 0.60
C GLU A 43 -5.04 33.39 0.68
N CYS A 44 -5.09 32.76 1.86
CA CYS A 44 -5.68 31.43 2.08
C CYS A 44 -4.99 30.30 1.29
N GLY A 45 -3.72 30.50 0.91
CA GLY A 45 -2.83 29.47 0.42
C GLY A 45 -2.45 28.49 1.54
N PHE A 46 -2.48 27.19 1.24
CA PHE A 46 -2.12 26.13 2.16
C PHE A 46 -0.64 25.78 2.01
N HIS A 47 0.12 25.82 3.11
CA HIS A 47 1.53 25.45 3.17
C HIS A 47 1.71 24.26 4.12
N LEU A 48 2.12 23.12 3.58
CA LEU A 48 2.42 21.94 4.39
C LEU A 48 3.71 22.19 5.18
N LEU A 49 3.65 22.06 6.50
CA LEU A 49 4.78 22.24 7.41
C LEU A 49 5.44 20.92 7.77
N GLU A 50 4.64 19.94 8.18
CA GLU A 50 5.11 18.65 8.67
C GLU A 50 4.14 17.53 8.32
N VAL A 51 4.69 16.34 8.07
CA VAL A 51 3.93 15.08 8.00
C VAL A 51 4.36 14.19 9.17
N ASN A 52 3.43 13.90 10.08
CA ASN A 52 3.69 13.12 11.28
C ASN A 52 3.11 11.71 11.15
N SER A 53 3.98 10.69 11.28
CA SER A 53 3.58 9.27 11.22
C SER A 53 3.00 8.73 12.53
N ASN A 54 3.00 9.54 13.60
CA ASN A 54 2.43 9.23 14.91
C ASN A 54 1.72 10.48 15.48
N PRO A 55 0.62 10.94 14.86
CA PRO A 55 -0.10 12.11 15.31
C PRO A 55 -0.74 11.90 16.69
N SER A 56 -0.82 12.96 17.49
CA SER A 56 -1.46 12.88 18.79
C SER A 56 -2.97 12.67 18.68
N LEU A 57 -3.44 11.57 19.26
CA LEU A 57 -4.87 11.29 19.44
C LEU A 57 -5.43 11.86 20.75
N SER A 58 -4.64 12.65 21.49
CA SER A 58 -5.11 13.30 22.72
C SER A 58 -6.25 14.26 22.42
N ILE A 59 -7.33 14.18 23.21
CA ILE A 59 -8.45 15.12 23.13
C ILE A 59 -8.31 16.26 24.15
N THR A 60 -7.24 16.27 24.94
CA THR A 60 -7.01 17.29 25.96
C THR A 60 -5.92 18.26 25.54
N HIS A 61 -6.09 19.54 25.89
CA HIS A 61 -5.09 20.59 25.73
C HIS A 61 -4.71 21.20 27.07
N GLU A 62 -3.48 21.71 27.16
CA GLU A 62 -3.02 22.45 28.32
C GLU A 62 -3.54 23.88 28.26
N ALA A 63 -4.14 24.33 29.36
CA ALA A 63 -4.58 25.71 29.53
C ALA A 63 -4.00 26.26 30.83
N GLU A 64 -3.48 27.48 30.76
CA GLU A 64 -3.09 28.24 31.94
C GLU A 64 -4.35 28.87 32.54
N VAL A 65 -4.67 28.49 33.77
CA VAL A 65 -5.80 29.02 34.51
C VAL A 65 -5.28 29.77 35.72
N GLU A 66 -5.67 31.04 35.79
CA GLU A 66 -5.44 31.89 36.95
C GLU A 66 -6.42 31.51 38.06
N THR A 67 -5.88 31.17 39.23
CA THR A 67 -6.64 30.84 40.43
C THR A 67 -6.23 31.75 41.57
N GLU A 68 -7.19 32.23 42.35
CA GLU A 68 -6.88 33.01 43.55
C GLU A 68 -6.18 32.12 44.58
N VAL A 69 -5.10 32.63 45.17
CA VAL A 69 -4.36 31.90 46.20
C VAL A 69 -5.15 31.92 47.50
N GLU A 70 -5.68 30.77 47.90
CA GLU A 70 -6.42 30.63 49.16
C GLU A 70 -5.49 30.96 50.34
N GLY A 71 -5.79 32.03 51.07
CA GLY A 71 -4.96 32.54 52.19
C GLY A 71 -3.82 33.48 51.79
N GLY A 72 -3.73 33.89 50.52
CA GLY A 72 -2.77 34.89 50.03
C GLY A 72 -3.20 36.34 50.30
N PRO A 73 -2.33 37.33 50.03
CA PRO A 73 -2.72 38.74 49.99
C PRO A 73 -3.92 38.96 49.06
N VAL A 74 -4.81 39.91 49.39
CA VAL A 74 -5.96 40.27 48.54
C VAL A 74 -5.45 40.61 47.13
N GLY A 75 -5.87 39.83 46.13
CA GLY A 75 -5.44 39.96 44.73
C GLY A 75 -4.24 39.09 44.31
N ALA A 76 -3.79 38.14 45.14
CA ALA A 76 -2.76 37.17 44.76
C ALA A 76 -3.34 36.10 43.83
N VAL A 77 -2.80 36.03 42.61
CA VAL A 77 -3.16 35.06 41.57
C VAL A 77 -2.02 34.07 41.38
N SER A 78 -2.35 32.78 41.30
CA SER A 78 -1.43 31.71 40.89
C SER A 78 -1.89 31.14 39.56
N THR A 79 -0.95 31.02 38.61
CA THR A 79 -1.18 30.37 37.32
C THR A 79 -0.96 28.87 37.47
N ASN A 80 -1.98 28.08 37.20
CA ASN A 80 -1.91 26.62 37.20
C ASN A 80 -2.17 26.08 35.79
N THR A 81 -1.37 25.12 35.35
CA THR A 81 -1.63 24.39 34.10
C THR A 81 -2.64 23.28 34.37
N VAL A 82 -3.75 23.31 33.64
CA VAL A 82 -4.77 22.26 33.68
C VAL A 82 -4.94 21.62 32.31
N HIS A 83 -5.27 20.33 32.28
CA HIS A 83 -5.62 19.64 31.05
C HIS A 83 -7.14 19.68 30.86
N LEU A 84 -7.60 20.38 29.83
CA LEU A 84 -9.01 20.51 29.50
C LEU A 84 -9.34 19.69 28.25
N GLU A 85 -10.45 18.98 28.29
CA GLU A 85 -10.99 18.31 27.11
C GLU A 85 -11.40 19.36 26.05
N SER A 86 -11.04 19.09 24.80
CA SER A 86 -11.40 19.88 23.64
C SER A 86 -12.55 19.16 22.92
N PRO A 87 -13.78 19.69 22.97
CA PRO A 87 -14.92 19.09 22.26
C PRO A 87 -14.71 19.00 20.75
N ILE A 88 -13.87 19.90 20.21
CA ILE A 88 -13.51 19.92 18.80
C ILE A 88 -12.57 18.75 18.48
N ASP A 89 -11.51 18.56 19.27
CA ASP A 89 -10.59 17.44 19.08
C ASP A 89 -11.30 16.10 19.26
N GLU A 90 -12.13 15.97 20.29
CA GLU A 90 -12.92 14.76 20.52
C GLU A 90 -13.78 14.43 19.30
N LYS A 91 -14.53 15.41 18.79
CA LYS A 91 -15.39 15.20 17.62
C LYS A 91 -14.59 14.81 16.38
N ILE A 92 -13.52 15.53 16.06
CA ILE A 92 -12.73 15.30 14.85
C ILE A 92 -12.00 13.96 14.92
N LYS A 93 -11.24 13.73 16.01
CA LYS A 93 -10.38 12.55 16.15
C LYS A 93 -11.20 11.27 16.28
N THR A 94 -12.29 11.31 17.05
CA THR A 94 -13.18 10.14 17.18
C THR A 94 -13.87 9.82 15.86
N THR A 95 -14.29 10.82 15.09
CA THR A 95 -14.91 10.59 13.76
C THR A 95 -13.90 9.98 12.80
N ALA A 96 -12.69 10.54 12.70
CA ALA A 96 -11.66 10.06 11.79
C ALA A 96 -11.23 8.61 12.11
N VAL A 97 -10.93 8.34 13.39
CA VAL A 97 -10.53 6.99 13.83
C VAL A 97 -11.70 6.00 13.68
N GLY A 98 -12.91 6.41 14.05
CA GLY A 98 -14.10 5.57 13.97
C GLY A 98 -14.43 5.17 12.53
N ASP A 99 -14.38 6.11 11.59
CA ASP A 99 -14.62 5.83 10.17
C ASP A 99 -13.50 4.98 9.57
N ALA A 100 -12.23 5.21 9.94
CA ALA A 100 -11.11 4.36 9.52
C ALA A 100 -11.28 2.89 9.98
N LEU A 101 -11.69 2.68 11.24
CA LEU A 101 -11.98 1.34 11.76
C LEU A 101 -13.13 0.67 11.02
N ARG A 102 -14.20 1.41 10.68
CA ARG A 102 -15.30 0.88 9.89
C ARG A 102 -14.85 0.40 8.52
N ILE A 103 -14.00 1.19 7.84
CA ILE A 103 -13.42 0.81 6.54
C ILE A 103 -12.61 -0.49 6.65
N VAL A 104 -11.76 -0.61 7.68
CA VAL A 104 -10.92 -1.78 7.89
C VAL A 104 -11.74 -3.03 8.21
N CYS A 105 -12.77 -2.88 9.04
CA CYS A 105 -13.68 -3.95 9.41
C CYS A 105 -14.69 -4.31 8.31
N HIS A 106 -14.88 -3.45 7.31
CA HIS A 106 -15.80 -3.70 6.21
C HIS A 106 -15.28 -4.83 5.33
N ARG A 107 -15.99 -5.96 5.27
CA ARG A 107 -15.56 -7.18 4.57
C ARG A 107 -15.90 -7.20 3.06
N GLY A 108 -16.64 -6.22 2.55
CA GLY A 108 -17.02 -6.07 1.14
C GLY A 108 -16.02 -5.28 0.28
N GLN A 109 -16.36 -5.10 -1.00
CA GLN A 109 -15.62 -4.23 -1.94
C GLN A 109 -16.07 -2.78 -1.77
N LEU A 110 -15.24 -1.93 -1.17
CA LEU A 110 -15.35 -0.47 -1.36
C LEU A 110 -14.86 -0.16 -2.79
N PRO A 111 -15.58 0.60 -3.66
CA PRO A 111 -16.55 1.65 -3.35
C PRO A 111 -17.82 1.67 -4.26
N ALA A 112 -18.99 1.28 -3.75
CA ALA A 112 -20.30 1.63 -4.30
C ALA A 112 -21.49 1.45 -3.33
N ASP A 113 -21.26 0.96 -2.11
CA ASP A 113 -22.35 0.62 -1.19
C ASP A 113 -22.72 1.78 -0.25
N ASP A 114 -24.00 1.78 0.17
CA ASP A 114 -24.65 2.67 1.13
C ASP A 114 -23.83 2.88 2.43
N ASP A 115 -22.98 1.92 2.77
CA ASP A 115 -22.11 1.95 3.96
C ASP A 115 -21.09 3.09 3.94
N THR A 116 -20.70 3.60 2.77
CA THR A 116 -19.78 4.75 2.66
C THR A 116 -20.47 6.10 2.87
N GLU A 117 -21.76 6.22 2.56
CA GLU A 117 -22.52 7.44 2.86
C GLU A 117 -22.68 7.65 4.37
N ALA A 118 -22.56 6.58 5.17
CA ALA A 118 -22.56 6.65 6.63
C ALA A 118 -21.23 7.15 7.23
N LEU A 119 -20.15 7.20 6.44
CA LEU A 119 -18.84 7.69 6.86
C LEU A 119 -18.80 9.22 6.75
N ARG A 120 -18.64 9.89 7.90
CA ARG A 120 -18.78 11.35 8.00
C ARG A 120 -17.52 12.11 7.61
N SER A 121 -16.38 11.43 7.68
CA SER A 121 -15.05 12.00 7.41
C SER A 121 -14.38 11.39 6.17
N TYR A 122 -15.09 10.56 5.42
CA TYR A 122 -14.52 9.89 4.27
C TYR A 122 -14.54 10.79 3.03
N ILE A 123 -13.35 11.19 2.59
CA ILE A 123 -13.14 11.85 1.31
C ILE A 123 -12.12 11.00 0.53
N PRO A 124 -12.52 10.36 -0.58
CA PRO A 124 -11.58 9.58 -1.38
C PRO A 124 -10.59 10.52 -2.06
N VAL A 125 -9.31 10.43 -1.67
CA VAL A 125 -8.21 11.22 -2.26
C VAL A 125 -7.75 10.62 -3.60
N LEU A 126 -7.85 9.30 -3.74
CA LEU A 126 -7.57 8.57 -4.98
C LEU A 126 -8.89 8.15 -5.63
N THR A 127 -9.46 9.07 -6.40
CA THR A 127 -10.46 8.80 -7.45
C THR A 127 -9.79 8.69 -8.81
N GLU A 128 -10.45 8.08 -9.81
CA GLU A 128 -9.95 8.03 -11.20
C GLU A 128 -9.51 9.42 -11.71
N ALA A 129 -10.29 10.46 -11.40
CA ALA A 129 -9.98 11.84 -11.80
C ALA A 129 -8.75 12.45 -11.10
N THR A 130 -8.47 12.07 -9.85
CA THR A 130 -7.28 12.49 -9.10
C THR A 130 -6.07 11.63 -9.43
N GLU A 131 -6.24 10.32 -9.68
CA GLU A 131 -5.16 9.42 -10.07
C GLU A 131 -4.48 9.89 -11.35
N SER A 132 -5.26 10.33 -12.35
CA SER A 132 -4.68 10.90 -13.58
C SER A 132 -3.81 12.15 -13.33
N LYS A 133 -4.08 12.94 -12.29
CA LYS A 133 -3.28 14.14 -11.95
C LYS A 133 -1.94 13.79 -11.30
N PHE A 134 -1.85 12.61 -10.70
CA PHE A 134 -0.69 12.14 -9.95
C PHE A 134 0.00 10.95 -10.63
N GLU A 135 -0.27 10.74 -11.92
CA GLU A 135 0.23 9.58 -12.66
C GLU A 135 1.76 9.45 -12.58
N ASP A 136 2.47 10.58 -12.66
CA ASP A 136 3.94 10.63 -12.62
C ASP A 136 4.52 10.17 -11.28
N ILE A 137 3.86 10.49 -10.16
CA ILE A 137 4.32 10.07 -8.82
C ILE A 137 3.89 8.64 -8.47
N GLN A 138 2.95 8.06 -9.22
CA GLN A 138 2.47 6.69 -9.02
C GLN A 138 3.30 5.64 -9.75
N ILE A 139 4.28 6.03 -10.57
CA ILE A 139 5.10 5.09 -11.36
C ILE A 139 5.71 4.01 -10.47
N LEU A 140 6.24 4.37 -9.29
CA LEU A 140 6.82 3.41 -8.36
C LEU A 140 5.80 2.41 -7.80
N ASP A 141 4.56 2.86 -7.50
CA ASP A 141 3.50 1.95 -7.06
C ASP A 141 3.03 1.03 -8.19
N LYS A 142 2.92 1.54 -9.43
CA LYS A 142 2.64 0.73 -10.61
C LYS A 142 3.71 -0.35 -10.80
N VAL A 143 5.00 0.01 -10.69
CA VAL A 143 6.12 -0.94 -10.75
C VAL A 143 6.02 -1.97 -9.63
N ARG A 144 5.75 -1.55 -8.39
CA ARG A 144 5.58 -2.45 -7.23
C ARG A 144 4.42 -3.44 -7.43
N ARG A 145 3.28 -3.00 -7.99
CA ARG A 145 2.15 -3.88 -8.28
C ARG A 145 2.50 -4.91 -9.35
N ILE A 146 3.17 -4.52 -10.43
CA ILE A 146 3.62 -5.44 -11.48
C ILE A 146 4.64 -6.43 -10.90
N TYR A 147 5.58 -5.97 -10.06
CA TYR A 147 6.51 -6.83 -9.34
C TYR A 147 5.77 -7.88 -8.51
N ALA A 148 4.78 -7.47 -7.72
CA ALA A 148 3.99 -8.38 -6.90
C ALA A 148 3.25 -9.45 -7.73
N GLN A 149 2.65 -9.04 -8.84
CA GLN A 149 2.03 -9.96 -9.80
C GLN A 149 3.04 -10.95 -10.39
N CYS A 150 4.26 -10.51 -10.67
CA CYS A 150 5.31 -11.36 -11.23
C CYS A 150 5.97 -12.29 -10.20
N ALA A 151 6.10 -11.85 -8.96
CA ALA A 151 6.62 -12.63 -7.83
C ALA A 151 5.62 -13.69 -7.33
N GLY A 152 4.32 -13.45 -7.55
CA GLY A 152 3.23 -14.32 -7.11
C GLY A 152 2.87 -14.13 -5.62
N VAL A 153 1.89 -14.89 -5.13
CA VAL A 153 1.30 -14.81 -3.77
C VAL A 153 2.31 -15.12 -2.64
N ARG A 154 3.59 -15.42 -2.96
CA ARG A 154 4.65 -15.71 -1.99
C ARG A 154 5.41 -14.48 -1.49
N LEU A 155 4.87 -13.27 -1.67
CA LEU A 155 5.36 -12.10 -0.94
C LEU A 155 4.85 -12.21 0.50
N GLN A 156 5.54 -12.99 1.33
CA GLN A 156 5.33 -12.87 2.77
C GLN A 156 5.64 -11.43 3.18
N SER A 157 4.77 -10.89 4.03
CA SER A 157 4.62 -9.48 4.43
C SER A 157 5.83 -8.83 5.12
N SER A 158 7.04 -9.35 4.96
CA SER A 158 8.25 -8.62 5.33
C SER A 158 8.53 -7.56 4.27
N TYR A 159 8.45 -6.28 4.64
CA TYR A 159 9.00 -5.16 3.88
C TYR A 159 10.50 -5.35 3.55
N ASP A 160 11.14 -6.34 4.16
CA ASP A 160 12.59 -6.54 4.23
C ASP A 160 13.10 -7.61 3.23
N GLY A 161 12.30 -8.00 2.24
CA GLY A 161 12.79 -8.80 1.09
C GLY A 161 13.19 -10.25 1.39
N ALA A 162 12.75 -10.83 2.51
CA ALA A 162 13.15 -12.18 2.91
C ALA A 162 12.26 -13.32 2.37
N GLY A 163 11.17 -13.02 1.64
CA GLY A 163 10.29 -14.05 1.08
C GLY A 163 9.59 -13.59 -0.19
N GLY A 164 10.13 -13.99 -1.35
CA GLY A 164 9.48 -13.80 -2.65
C GLY A 164 10.20 -12.80 -3.55
N GLY A 165 10.65 -13.28 -4.71
CA GLY A 165 11.25 -12.46 -5.76
C GLY A 165 10.80 -12.91 -7.14
N VAL A 166 11.04 -12.08 -8.16
CA VAL A 166 10.62 -12.39 -9.53
C VAL A 166 11.60 -13.42 -10.11
N SER A 167 11.12 -14.61 -10.48
CA SER A 167 11.95 -15.60 -11.16
C SER A 167 12.29 -15.19 -12.60
N SER A 168 13.37 -15.75 -13.17
CA SER A 168 13.72 -15.54 -14.60
C SER A 168 12.54 -15.86 -15.52
N SER A 169 11.83 -16.97 -15.28
CA SER A 169 10.68 -17.35 -16.10
C SER A 169 9.54 -16.32 -16.05
N ALA A 170 9.31 -15.69 -14.89
CA ALA A 170 8.29 -14.66 -14.72
C ALA A 170 8.70 -13.36 -15.42
N PHE A 171 9.97 -12.97 -15.29
CA PHE A 171 10.52 -11.81 -15.97
C PHE A 171 10.51 -11.96 -17.49
N GLN A 172 10.87 -13.15 -18.02
CA GLN A 172 10.78 -13.44 -19.45
C GLN A 172 9.34 -13.38 -19.98
N ARG A 173 8.35 -13.83 -19.22
CA ARG A 173 6.92 -13.71 -19.58
C ARG A 173 6.51 -12.24 -19.66
N LEU A 174 6.98 -11.41 -18.74
CA LEU A 174 6.75 -9.96 -18.78
C LEU A 174 7.42 -9.32 -20.00
N GLY A 175 8.71 -9.60 -20.22
CA GLY A 175 9.43 -9.11 -21.41
C GLY A 175 8.71 -9.47 -22.72
N LYS A 176 8.22 -10.71 -22.84
CA LYS A 176 7.43 -11.14 -24.00
C LYS A 176 6.14 -10.33 -24.18
N ARG A 177 5.44 -9.96 -23.09
CA ARG A 177 4.25 -9.09 -23.16
C ARG A 177 4.58 -7.67 -23.59
N LEU A 178 5.79 -7.21 -23.28
CA LEU A 178 6.33 -5.90 -23.68
C LEU A 178 6.98 -5.92 -25.08
N GLY A 179 6.86 -7.03 -25.82
CA GLY A 179 7.43 -7.19 -27.16
C GLY A 179 8.91 -7.55 -27.20
N VAL A 180 9.56 -7.75 -26.05
CA VAL A 180 10.97 -8.15 -25.97
C VAL A 180 11.12 -9.67 -26.13
N HIS A 181 12.12 -10.09 -26.90
CA HIS A 181 12.41 -11.51 -27.11
C HIS A 181 12.85 -12.18 -25.80
N SER A 182 12.38 -13.40 -25.53
CA SER A 182 12.64 -14.09 -24.26
C SER A 182 14.13 -14.25 -23.95
N THR A 183 14.98 -14.47 -24.95
CA THR A 183 16.44 -14.52 -24.79
C THR A 183 17.06 -13.18 -24.35
N ALA A 184 16.54 -12.06 -24.86
CA ALA A 184 17.03 -10.73 -24.45
C ALA A 184 16.60 -10.43 -23.01
N ALA A 185 15.34 -10.74 -22.66
CA ALA A 185 14.85 -10.62 -21.29
C ALA A 185 15.63 -11.51 -20.30
N ASP A 186 16.01 -12.72 -20.70
CA ASP A 186 16.83 -13.62 -19.86
C ASP A 186 18.25 -13.10 -19.66
N LEU A 187 18.89 -12.57 -20.72
CA LEU A 187 20.20 -11.93 -20.61
C LEU A 187 20.19 -10.73 -19.66
N ILE A 188 19.15 -9.89 -19.75
CA ILE A 188 18.94 -8.76 -18.83
C ILE A 188 18.78 -9.26 -17.39
N PHE A 189 17.94 -10.28 -17.18
CA PHE A 189 17.73 -10.89 -15.86
C PHE A 189 19.06 -11.35 -15.25
N VAL A 190 19.82 -12.16 -15.98
CA VAL A 190 21.10 -12.71 -15.51
C VAL A 190 22.06 -11.57 -15.18
N LYS A 191 22.19 -10.58 -16.07
CA LYS A 191 23.09 -9.44 -15.86
C LYS A 191 22.75 -8.70 -14.57
N ILE A 192 21.49 -8.39 -14.34
CA ILE A 192 21.05 -7.63 -13.16
C ILE A 192 21.24 -8.43 -11.88
N CYS A 193 20.80 -9.70 -11.84
CA CYS A 193 20.97 -10.53 -10.66
C CYS A 193 22.45 -10.79 -10.31
N THR A 194 23.37 -10.69 -11.29
CA THR A 194 24.82 -10.86 -11.05
C THR A 194 25.54 -9.60 -10.56
N LEU A 195 24.92 -8.41 -10.64
CA LEU A 195 25.58 -7.15 -10.32
C LEU A 195 25.61 -6.80 -8.83
N GLU A 196 24.74 -7.38 -8.00
CA GLU A 196 24.72 -7.09 -6.57
C GLU A 196 25.63 -8.02 -5.75
N SER A 197 26.65 -7.41 -5.14
CA SER A 197 27.60 -8.00 -4.21
C SER A 197 26.93 -8.44 -2.89
N GLY A 198 26.13 -9.51 -2.91
CA GLY A 198 25.37 -9.89 -1.72
C GLY A 198 24.86 -11.33 -1.64
N GLY A 199 25.06 -12.17 -2.65
CA GLY A 199 24.77 -13.61 -2.53
C GLY A 199 23.30 -13.99 -2.31
N PHE A 200 22.35 -13.08 -2.54
CA PHE A 200 20.95 -13.47 -2.71
C PHE A 200 20.86 -14.32 -3.98
N SER A 201 20.19 -15.48 -3.86
CA SER A 201 20.29 -16.55 -4.85
C SER A 201 20.14 -16.02 -6.28
N ASN A 202 21.02 -16.42 -7.19
CA ASN A 202 21.01 -16.10 -8.65
C ASN A 202 19.71 -16.54 -9.39
N ARG A 203 18.61 -16.80 -8.68
CA ARG A 203 17.36 -17.36 -9.18
C ARG A 203 16.19 -16.37 -9.14
N MET A 204 16.27 -15.28 -8.38
CA MET A 204 15.16 -14.35 -8.21
C MET A 204 15.63 -12.88 -8.14
N MET A 205 14.84 -11.97 -8.69
CA MET A 205 15.03 -10.53 -8.60
C MET A 205 14.28 -9.93 -7.42
N SER A 206 14.95 -9.03 -6.68
CA SER A 206 14.31 -8.11 -5.72
C SER A 206 13.50 -7.01 -6.44
N LEU A 207 12.74 -6.19 -5.71
CA LEU A 207 12.00 -5.05 -6.29
C LEU A 207 12.94 -4.01 -6.92
N ALA A 208 14.09 -3.74 -6.28
CA ALA A 208 15.09 -2.82 -6.82
C ALA A 208 15.66 -3.35 -8.15
N GLN A 209 16.11 -4.61 -8.15
CA GLN A 209 16.61 -5.28 -9.35
C GLN A 209 15.56 -5.36 -10.45
N PHE A 210 14.30 -5.62 -10.09
CA PHE A 210 13.20 -5.65 -11.05
C PHE A 210 12.98 -4.29 -11.71
N THR A 211 13.11 -3.20 -10.96
CA THR A 211 13.00 -1.83 -11.48
C THR A 211 14.10 -1.57 -12.51
N ASP A 212 15.35 -1.92 -12.21
CA ASP A 212 16.46 -1.85 -13.16
C ASP A 212 16.21 -2.73 -14.40
N GLY A 213 15.55 -3.88 -14.20
CA GLY A 213 15.16 -4.79 -15.27
C GLY A 213 14.17 -4.16 -16.23
N LEU A 214 13.18 -3.43 -15.73
CA LEU A 214 12.22 -2.71 -16.56
C LEU A 214 12.90 -1.61 -17.36
N LEU A 215 13.82 -0.86 -16.75
CA LEU A 215 14.60 0.17 -17.45
C LEU A 215 15.45 -0.45 -18.57
N ALA A 216 16.10 -1.58 -18.30
CA ALA A 216 16.88 -2.30 -19.30
C ALA A 216 16.02 -2.89 -20.43
N LEU A 217 14.81 -3.36 -20.13
CA LEU A 217 13.86 -3.82 -21.15
C LEU A 217 13.37 -2.65 -22.03
N ALA A 218 13.11 -1.48 -21.44
CA ALA A 218 12.69 -0.30 -22.17
C ALA A 218 13.81 0.27 -23.07
N ALA A 219 15.07 0.10 -22.67
CA ALA A 219 16.23 0.49 -23.46
C ALA A 219 16.59 -0.51 -24.57
N ASP A 220 15.97 -1.71 -24.59
CA ASP A 220 16.20 -2.69 -25.65
C ASP A 220 15.56 -2.19 -26.96
N GLU A 221 16.37 -2.03 -28.01
CA GLU A 221 15.98 -1.49 -29.32
C GLU A 221 14.86 -2.29 -30.01
N LYS A 222 14.54 -3.50 -29.53
CA LYS A 222 13.46 -4.34 -30.05
C LYS A 222 12.23 -4.35 -29.15
N SER A 223 12.23 -3.66 -28.02
CA SER A 223 11.00 -3.39 -27.30
C SER A 223 10.10 -2.59 -28.22
N GLY A 224 8.86 -3.05 -28.45
CA GLY A 224 7.88 -2.32 -29.26
C GLY A 224 7.40 -1.01 -28.61
N ILE A 225 8.10 -0.56 -27.56
CA ILE A 225 7.81 0.58 -26.73
C ILE A 225 8.74 1.68 -27.21
N GLY A 226 8.26 2.48 -28.16
CA GLY A 226 8.93 3.71 -28.54
C GLY A 226 9.00 4.63 -27.33
N VAL A 227 10.12 4.64 -26.61
CA VAL A 227 10.46 5.76 -25.75
C VAL A 227 10.83 6.89 -26.69
N GLU A 228 9.88 7.79 -26.97
CA GLU A 228 10.23 9.09 -27.51
C GLU A 228 11.05 9.81 -26.43
N CYS A 229 12.37 9.58 -26.46
CA CYS A 229 13.30 10.49 -25.83
C CYS A 229 13.05 11.84 -26.50
N ALA A 230 12.40 12.76 -25.79
CA ALA A 230 12.24 14.13 -26.19
C ALA A 230 13.65 14.70 -26.48
N GLY A 231 14.01 14.68 -27.77
CA GLY A 231 15.24 15.22 -28.26
C GLY A 231 15.18 16.73 -28.06
N GLY A 232 15.93 17.21 -27.07
CA GLY A 232 16.40 18.59 -27.04
C GLY A 232 17.31 18.82 -28.25
N GLY A 233 16.70 19.17 -29.38
CA GLY A 233 17.38 19.75 -30.53
C GLY A 233 17.80 21.17 -30.18
N GLY A 234 19.09 21.44 -30.29
CA GLY A 234 19.68 22.75 -30.03
C GLY A 234 19.25 23.82 -31.04
N GLY A 235 19.32 25.04 -30.55
CA GLY A 235 19.52 26.29 -31.28
C GLY A 235 20.40 27.18 -30.41
#